data_AF-A0A268EE08-F1
#
_entry.id   AF-A0A268EE08-F1
#
_cell.length_a   1.000
_cell.length_b   1.000
_cell.length_c   1.000
_cell.angle_alpha   90.00
_cell.angle_beta   90.00
_cell.angle_gamma   90.00
#
_symmetry.space_group_name_H-M   'P 1'
#
loop_
_entity.id
_entity.type
_entity.pdbx_description
1 polymer ?
#
loop_
_entity_poly.entity_id
_entity_poly.type
_entity_poly.pdbx_seq_one_letter_code
_entity_poly.pdbx_strand_id
1 'polypeptide(L)'
;MSGYITVEELCVNIMKGINIDVFYLINENKGIFKSEIIRKFQQYDPEGNASVSKYRHKVDVAIATLIGAAFIESRDAGRKDQFFLTPYGEEAVKVLGDLLDKDPSILFGSIIVVNLNSIMEG
;
A
#
# COMPACT_ATOMS: atom_id res chain seq x y z
N MET A 1 -12.60 -27.99 9.67
CA MET A 1 -11.82 -26.75 9.42
C MET A 1 -12.69 -25.84 8.58
N SER A 2 -13.22 -24.76 9.14
CA SER A 2 -13.91 -23.77 8.31
C SER A 2 -12.83 -22.96 7.59
N GLY A 3 -12.82 -23.01 6.25
CA GLY A 3 -11.82 -22.36 5.41
C GLY A 3 -12.03 -20.84 5.28
N TYR A 4 -12.21 -20.15 6.39
CA TYR A 4 -12.28 -18.69 6.41
C TYR A 4 -10.90 -18.13 6.70
N ILE A 5 -10.43 -17.23 5.84
CA ILE A 5 -9.19 -16.47 6.03
C ILE A 5 -9.57 -15.16 6.74
N THR A 6 -8.86 -14.84 7.82
CA THR A 6 -9.04 -13.60 8.58
C THR A 6 -8.37 -12.41 7.88
N VAL A 7 -8.81 -11.19 8.21
CA VAL A 7 -8.15 -9.96 7.72
C VAL A 7 -6.69 -9.89 8.19
N GLU A 8 -6.41 -10.35 9.41
CA GLU A 8 -5.05 -10.45 9.95
C GLU A 8 -4.15 -11.37 9.12
N GLU A 9 -4.62 -12.57 8.78
CA GLU A 9 -3.88 -13.49 7.91
C GLU A 9 -3.66 -12.91 6.51
N LEU A 10 -4.64 -12.19 5.96
CA LEU A 10 -4.45 -11.48 4.69
C LEU A 10 -3.40 -10.37 4.81
N CYS A 11 -3.43 -9.58 5.88
CA CYS A 11 -2.45 -8.52 6.11
C CYS A 11 -1.03 -9.09 6.20
N VAL A 12 -0.80 -10.13 6.99
CA VAL A 12 0.52 -10.78 7.14
C VAL A 12 1.04 -11.34 5.80
N ASN A 13 0.14 -11.82 4.94
CA ASN A 13 0.54 -12.40 3.66
C ASN A 13 0.74 -11.36 2.54
N ILE A 14 -0.03 -10.26 2.55
CA ILE A 14 -0.12 -9.33 1.42
C ILE A 14 0.58 -8.00 1.69
N MET A 15 0.54 -7.49 2.92
CA MET A 15 1.02 -6.15 3.28
C MET A 15 2.53 -6.12 3.52
N LYS A 16 3.30 -6.42 2.48
CA LYS A 16 4.77 -6.42 2.48
C LYS A 16 5.33 -5.59 1.33
N GLY A 17 6.51 -5.03 1.54
CA GLY A 17 7.24 -4.30 0.50
C GLY A 17 6.44 -3.17 -0.14
N ILE A 18 6.24 -3.24 -1.45
CA ILE A 18 5.51 -2.20 -2.19
C ILE A 18 4.00 -2.17 -1.89
N ASN A 19 3.42 -3.29 -1.45
CA ASN A 19 1.98 -3.38 -1.22
C ASN A 19 1.56 -2.51 -0.03
N ILE A 20 2.34 -2.54 1.06
CA ILE A 20 2.09 -1.71 2.24
C ILE A 20 2.28 -0.23 1.92
N ASP A 21 3.24 0.13 1.07
CA ASP A 21 3.44 1.52 0.60
C ASP A 21 2.25 2.03 -0.21
N VAL A 22 1.78 1.24 -1.18
CA VAL A 22 0.62 1.60 -2.01
C VAL A 22 -0.64 1.69 -1.17
N PHE A 23 -0.86 0.73 -0.27
CA PHE A 23 -1.99 0.72 0.64
C PHE A 23 -2.00 1.95 1.56
N TYR A 24 -0.85 2.27 2.16
CA TYR A 24 -0.68 3.47 2.98
C TYR A 24 -1.01 4.75 2.20
N LEU A 25 -0.49 4.90 0.98
CA LEU A 25 -0.77 6.09 0.16
C LEU A 25 -2.25 6.26 -0.18
N ILE A 26 -2.99 5.16 -0.39
CA ILE A 26 -4.44 5.18 -0.63
C ILE A 26 -5.21 5.53 0.64
N ASN A 27 -4.79 5.03 1.80
CA ASN A 27 -5.36 5.40 3.09
C ASN A 27 -5.24 6.91 3.36
N GLU A 28 -4.04 7.45 3.18
CA GLU A 28 -3.75 8.87 3.41
C GLU A 28 -4.42 9.80 2.39
N ASN A 29 -4.67 9.31 1.17
CA ASN A 29 -5.18 10.11 0.05
C ASN A 29 -6.40 9.45 -0.59
N LYS A 30 -7.60 9.78 -0.07
CA LYS A 30 -8.86 9.28 -0.61
C LYS A 30 -9.02 9.71 -2.07
N GLY A 31 -9.10 8.74 -2.98
CA GLY A 31 -9.26 8.98 -4.41
C GLY A 31 -7.97 9.32 -5.15
N ILE A 32 -6.83 8.82 -4.66
CA ILE A 32 -5.54 8.99 -5.32
C ILE A 32 -5.50 8.29 -6.69
N PHE A 33 -4.87 8.93 -7.67
CA PHE A 33 -4.61 8.34 -8.98
C PHE A 33 -3.33 7.50 -8.99
N LYS A 34 -3.27 6.47 -9.84
CA LYS A 34 -2.04 5.67 -10.05
C LYS A 34 -0.80 6.52 -10.36
N SER A 35 -0.96 7.57 -11.17
CA SER A 35 0.15 8.46 -11.51
C SER A 35 0.74 9.18 -10.30
N GLU A 36 -0.09 9.49 -9.30
CA GLU A 36 0.34 10.14 -8.07
C GLU A 36 1.05 9.16 -7.15
N ILE A 37 0.55 7.91 -7.07
CA ILE A 37 1.23 6.81 -6.38
C ILE A 37 2.64 6.63 -6.95
N ILE A 38 2.77 6.51 -8.28
CA ILE A 38 4.09 6.37 -8.93
C ILE A 38 4.99 7.57 -8.63
N ARG A 39 4.45 8.79 -8.66
CA ARG A 39 5.21 10.01 -8.35
C ARG A 39 5.74 9.99 -6.92
N LYS A 40 4.97 9.47 -5.95
CA LYS A 40 5.43 9.30 -4.56
C LYS A 40 6.61 8.33 -4.49
N PHE A 41 6.55 7.18 -5.17
CA PHE A 41 7.70 6.26 -5.22
C PHE A 41 8.96 6.90 -5.81
N GLN A 42 8.83 7.76 -6.82
CA GLN A 42 9.98 8.48 -7.36
C GLN A 42 10.57 9.49 -6.35
N GLN A 43 9.73 10.14 -5.55
CA GLN A 43 10.16 11.10 -4.53
C GLN A 43 10.95 10.43 -3.40
N TYR A 44 10.57 9.21 -3.02
CA TYR A 44 11.22 8.43 -1.97
C TYR A 44 12.24 7.42 -2.52
N ASP A 45 12.58 7.49 -3.81
CA ASP A 45 13.54 6.56 -4.40
C ASP A 45 14.95 6.80 -3.81
N PRO A 46 15.63 5.77 -3.31
CA PRO A 46 16.93 5.92 -2.66
C PRO A 46 18.06 6.37 -3.60
N GLU A 47 17.91 6.17 -4.91
CA GLU A 47 18.89 6.62 -5.91
C GLU A 47 18.62 8.07 -6.36
N GLY A 48 17.48 8.66 -5.97
CA GLY A 48 17.13 10.07 -6.20
C GLY A 48 16.88 10.45 -7.66
N ASN A 49 16.95 9.51 -8.61
CA ASN A 49 16.83 9.78 -10.05
C ASN A 49 15.93 8.78 -10.80
N ALA A 50 15.05 8.06 -10.09
CA ALA A 50 14.23 7.03 -10.69
C ALA A 50 13.27 7.55 -11.78
N SER A 51 13.32 6.90 -12.94
CA SER A 51 12.34 7.10 -14.00
C SER A 51 10.95 6.58 -13.60
N VAL A 52 9.90 7.16 -14.18
CA VAL A 52 8.49 6.73 -13.98
C VAL A 52 8.33 5.23 -14.30
N SER A 53 9.06 4.74 -15.30
CA SER A 53 9.05 3.35 -15.72
C SER A 53 9.58 2.37 -14.65
N LYS A 54 10.48 2.80 -13.74
CA LYS A 54 11.04 1.94 -12.67
C LYS A 54 9.93 1.36 -11.79
N TYR A 55 8.90 2.15 -11.51
CA TYR A 55 7.84 1.81 -10.56
C TYR A 55 6.51 1.43 -11.20
N ARG A 56 6.28 1.77 -12.48
CA ARG A 56 5.00 1.54 -13.14
C ARG A 56 4.49 0.10 -12.97
N HIS A 57 5.29 -0.89 -13.38
CA HIS A 57 4.89 -2.29 -13.29
C HIS A 57 4.71 -2.77 -11.84
N LYS A 58 5.59 -2.34 -10.93
CA LYS A 58 5.49 -2.72 -9.52
C LYS A 58 4.22 -2.17 -8.87
N VAL A 59 3.87 -0.91 -9.15
CA VAL A 59 2.64 -0.28 -8.68
C VAL A 59 1.40 -0.95 -9.30
N ASP A 60 1.44 -1.30 -10.59
CA ASP A 60 0.33 -2.04 -11.23
C ASP A 60 0.07 -3.39 -10.52
N VAL A 61 1.13 -4.16 -10.24
CA VAL A 61 1.03 -5.45 -9.53
C VAL A 61 0.52 -5.25 -8.11
N ALA A 62 1.00 -4.22 -7.40
CA ALA A 62 0.55 -3.92 -6.04
C ALA A 62 -0.94 -3.58 -5.99
N ILE A 63 -1.41 -2.71 -6.88
CA ILE A 63 -2.83 -2.35 -7.00
C ILE A 63 -3.67 -3.59 -7.30
N ALA A 64 -3.26 -4.41 -8.28
CA ALA A 64 -3.98 -5.63 -8.61
C ALA A 64 -4.05 -6.61 -7.43
N THR A 65 -2.97 -6.72 -6.67
CA THR A 65 -2.91 -7.57 -5.47
C THR A 65 -3.88 -7.05 -4.39
N LEU A 66 -3.89 -5.74 -4.13
CA LEU A 66 -4.76 -5.13 -3.12
C LEU A 66 -6.25 -5.17 -3.52
N ILE A 67 -6.56 -5.06 -4.82
CA ILE A 67 -7.92 -5.27 -5.34
C ILE A 67 -8.31 -6.75 -5.19
N GLY A 68 -7.41 -7.68 -5.54
CA GLY A 68 -7.65 -9.12 -5.38
C GLY A 68 -7.85 -9.54 -3.93
N ALA A 69 -7.25 -8.83 -2.99
CA ALA A 69 -7.44 -8.97 -1.54
C ALA A 69 -8.72 -8.28 -1.02
N ALA A 70 -9.46 -7.59 -1.89
CA ALA A 70 -10.60 -6.75 -1.55
C ALA A 70 -10.28 -5.62 -0.55
N PHE A 71 -9.03 -5.19 -0.42
CA PHE A 71 -8.63 -4.10 0.46
C PHE A 71 -8.86 -2.72 -0.16
N ILE A 72 -8.73 -2.62 -1.48
CA ILE A 72 -8.98 -1.39 -2.22
C ILE A 72 -9.95 -1.65 -3.37
N GLU A 73 -10.58 -0.59 -3.83
CA GLU A 73 -11.39 -0.58 -5.05
C GLU A 73 -10.97 0.58 -5.96
N SER A 74 -11.18 0.39 -7.26
CA SER A 74 -11.06 1.44 -8.27
C SER A 74 -12.43 2.01 -8.60
N ARG A 75 -12.54 3.33 -8.66
CA ARG A 75 -13.73 4.03 -9.17
C ARG A 75 -13.33 4.83 -10.41
N ASP A 76 -14.16 4.75 -11.43
CA ASP A 76 -13.95 5.48 -12.69
C ASP A 76 -14.11 6.99 -12.45
N ALA A 77 -13.07 7.75 -12.81
CA ALA A 77 -13.06 9.20 -12.84
C ALA A 77 -12.81 9.70 -14.28
N GLY A 78 -13.50 9.11 -15.25
CA GLY A 78 -13.53 9.49 -16.66
C GLY A 78 -12.51 8.74 -17.51
N ARG A 79 -11.25 9.19 -17.51
CA ARG A 79 -10.15 8.55 -18.28
C ARG A 79 -9.10 7.88 -17.39
N LYS A 80 -9.28 7.95 -16.08
CA LYS A 80 -8.34 7.47 -15.07
C LYS A 80 -9.12 6.90 -13.90
N ASP A 81 -8.55 5.88 -13.28
CA ASP A 81 -9.09 5.29 -12.06
C ASP A 81 -8.56 6.02 -10.82
N GLN A 82 -9.46 6.25 -9.88
CA GLN A 82 -9.15 6.65 -8.51
C GLN A 82 -9.27 5.46 -7.59
N PHE A 83 -8.36 5.35 -6.62
CA PHE A 83 -8.33 4.24 -5.68
C PHE A 83 -8.81 4.65 -4.29
N PHE A 84 -9.57 3.76 -3.66
CA PHE A 84 -10.18 3.97 -2.34
C PHE A 84 -10.07 2.69 -1.51
N LEU A 85 -10.07 2.83 -0.18
CA LEU A 85 -10.25 1.69 0.71
C LEU A 85 -11.68 1.15 0.62
N THR A 86 -11.81 -0.18 0.69
CA THR A 86 -13.09 -0.85 0.94
C THR A 86 -13.34 -0.93 2.46
N PRO A 87 -14.51 -1.42 2.92
CA PRO A 87 -14.70 -1.74 4.33
C PRO A 87 -13.65 -2.72 4.90
N TYR A 88 -13.20 -3.70 4.11
CA TYR A 88 -12.13 -4.62 4.50
C TYR A 88 -10.77 -3.92 4.56
N GLY A 89 -10.51 -2.96 3.68
CA GLY A 89 -9.32 -2.11 3.75
C GLY A 89 -9.29 -1.28 5.03
N GLU A 90 -10.41 -0.67 5.40
CA GLU A 90 -10.52 0.11 6.65
C GLU A 90 -10.30 -0.77 7.90
N GLU A 91 -10.74 -2.03 7.89
CA GLU A 91 -10.42 -3.01 8.93
C GLU A 91 -8.93 -3.37 8.92
N ALA A 92 -8.36 -3.60 7.73
CA ALA A 92 -6.95 -3.90 7.56
C ALA A 92 -6.03 -2.80 8.11
N VAL A 93 -6.41 -1.52 8.01
CA VAL A 93 -5.64 -0.40 8.63
C VAL A 93 -5.49 -0.59 10.14
N LYS A 94 -6.57 -0.97 10.84
CA LYS A 94 -6.54 -1.17 12.30
C LYS A 94 -5.64 -2.34 12.66
N VAL A 95 -5.83 -3.46 11.96
CA VAL A 95 -5.03 -4.67 12.16
C VAL A 95 -3.55 -4.43 11.85
N LEU A 96 -3.25 -3.64 10.82
CA LEU A 96 -1.89 -3.30 10.46
C LEU A 96 -1.18 -2.51 11.58
N GLY A 97 -1.89 -1.58 12.24
CA GLY A 97 -1.35 -0.88 13.40
C GLY A 97 -0.90 -1.83 14.51
N ASP A 98 -1.78 -2.74 14.92
CA ASP A 98 -1.47 -3.76 15.94
C ASP A 98 -0.33 -4.70 15.50
N LEU A 99 -0.26 -5.03 14.20
CA LEU A 99 0.79 -5.88 13.63
C LEU A 99 2.15 -5.17 13.61
N LEU A 100 2.19 -3.88 13.28
CA LEU A 100 3.42 -3.08 13.26
C LEU A 100 4.00 -2.91 14.67
N ASP A 101 3.15 -2.74 15.67
CA ASP A 101 3.58 -2.67 17.08
C ASP A 101 4.18 -3.99 17.58
N LYS A 102 3.66 -5.13 17.08
CA LYS A 102 4.13 -6.47 17.44
C LYS A 102 5.39 -6.88 16.67
N ASP A 103 5.43 -6.58 15.36
CA ASP A 103 6.50 -6.97 14.46
C ASP A 103 6.74 -5.90 13.37
N PRO A 104 7.69 -4.97 13.62
CA PRO A 104 8.08 -3.96 12.65
C PRO A 104 8.68 -4.54 11.35
N SER A 105 9.08 -5.83 11.32
CA SER A 105 9.65 -6.46 10.12
C SER A 105 8.67 -6.56 8.96
N ILE A 106 7.37 -6.37 9.20
CA ILE A 106 6.35 -6.24 8.17
C ILE A 106 6.65 -5.08 7.21
N LEU A 107 7.37 -4.06 7.68
CA LEU A 107 7.86 -2.94 6.85
C LEU A 107 9.05 -3.31 5.96
N PHE A 108 9.59 -4.53 6.04
CA PHE A 108 10.75 -4.91 5.26
C PHE A 108 10.48 -4.80 3.75
N GLY A 109 11.35 -4.07 3.05
CA GLY A 109 11.24 -3.79 1.62
C GLY A 109 10.26 -2.68 1.25
N SER A 110 9.60 -2.04 2.23
CA SER A 110 8.88 -0.78 2.00
C SER A 110 9.88 0.35 1.75
N ILE A 111 9.54 1.20 0.79
CA ILE A 111 10.34 2.37 0.40
C ILE A 111 9.78 3.62 1.05
N ILE A 112 8.45 3.72 1.21
CA ILE A 112 7.78 4.96 1.65
C ILE A 112 7.54 4.93 3.16
N VAL A 113 6.87 3.89 3.65
CA VAL A 113 6.48 3.81 5.08
C VAL A 113 7.70 3.76 6.01
N VAL A 114 8.79 3.07 5.62
CA VAL A 114 10.04 3.05 6.40
C VAL A 114 10.66 4.45 6.53
N ASN A 115 10.69 5.22 5.44
CA ASN A 115 11.23 6.58 5.44
C ASN A 115 10.37 7.55 6.27
N LEU A 116 9.05 7.32 6.35
CA LEU A 116 8.14 8.13 7.15
C LEU A 116 8.24 7.83 8.65
N ASN A 117 8.37 6.56 9.05
CA ASN A 117 8.59 6.18 10.45
C ASN A 117 9.94 6.70 10.97
N SER A 118 10.97 6.73 10.12
CA SER A 118 12.30 7.25 10.47
C SER A 118 12.31 8.76 10.77
N ILE A 119 11.30 9.51 10.31
CA ILE A 119 11.14 10.95 10.57
C ILE A 119 10.40 11.21 11.89
N MET A 120 9.64 10.24 12.41
CA MET A 120 8.88 10.39 13.66
C MET A 120 9.68 10.04 14.92
N GLU A 121 10.83 9.38 14.77
CA GLU A 121 11.78 9.07 15.86
C GLU A 121 13.00 10.01 15.90
N GLY A 122 13.06 11.01 14.99
CA GLY A 122 14.18 11.94 14.82
C GLY A 122 13.94 13.33 15.41
#